data_AF-A0A956CCC1-F1
#
_entry.id   AF-A0A956CCC1-F1
#
_cell.length_a   1.000
_cell.length_b   1.000
_cell.length_c   1.000
_cell.angle_alpha   90.00
_cell.angle_beta   90.00
_cell.angle_gamma   90.00
#
_symmetry.space_group_name_H-M   'P 1'
#
loop_
_entity.id
_entity.type
_entity.pdbx_description
1 polymer ?
#
loop_
_entity_poly.entity_id
_entity_poly.type
_entity_poly.pdbx_seq_one_letter_code
_entity_poly.pdbx_strand_id
1 'polypeptide(L)'
;MRRRLLAFVAALVVLLLAGSAFGQEKKEPPPRDARYTWNPARSLVYVSVSYRDVVDASIRKKLSRGLPTTIVFTGTVYRADSPDPVSTTAQTCKITWHVWDEVYLVEITRPGGSRSSAAITVDGVLRRCAEARRLVIGTRDQIPFGSAVYIHAKVQVNPVSPEVLQKIKRWVSRPTGTGTAAPGDALFSTFTGLFLQRIGDAERELKFTTKTAVPSVPPPPKKDKK
;
A
#
# COMPACT_ATOMS: atom_id res chain seq x y z
N MET A 1 -24.48 -41.35 48.09
CA MET A 1 -23.96 -41.44 46.70
C MET A 1 -24.53 -40.41 45.71
N ARG A 2 -25.76 -39.89 45.86
CA ARG A 2 -26.39 -38.97 44.88
C ARG A 2 -25.76 -37.56 44.73
N ARG A 3 -25.07 -37.03 45.75
CA ARG A 3 -24.47 -35.67 45.71
C ARG A 3 -23.17 -35.56 44.89
N ARG A 4 -22.44 -36.66 44.68
CA ARG A 4 -21.18 -36.65 43.90
C ARG A 4 -21.40 -36.75 42.38
N LEU A 5 -22.54 -37.27 41.93
CA LEU A 5 -22.89 -37.32 40.50
C LEU A 5 -23.29 -35.95 39.93
N LEU A 6 -23.96 -35.10 40.72
CA LEU A 6 -24.40 -33.78 40.26
C LEU A 6 -23.25 -32.80 40.00
N ALA A 7 -22.14 -32.93 40.72
CA ALA A 7 -20.96 -32.08 40.51
C ALA A 7 -20.23 -32.40 39.19
N PHE A 8 -20.23 -33.66 38.76
CA PHE A 8 -19.58 -34.07 37.50
C PHE A 8 -20.37 -33.66 36.25
N VAL A 9 -21.71 -33.67 36.34
CA VAL A 9 -22.56 -33.23 35.23
C VAL A 9 -22.47 -31.71 35.03
N ALA A 10 -22.39 -30.93 36.11
CA ALA A 10 -22.24 -29.48 36.02
C ALA A 10 -20.89 -29.05 35.39
N ALA A 11 -19.80 -29.77 35.68
CA ALA A 11 -18.49 -29.47 35.10
C ALA A 11 -18.41 -29.81 33.59
N LEU A 12 -19.13 -30.83 33.13
CA LEU A 12 -19.15 -31.22 31.72
C LEU A 12 -19.93 -30.21 30.84
N VAL A 13 -21.00 -29.62 31.38
CA VAL A 13 -21.81 -28.62 30.67
C VAL A 13 -21.07 -27.29 30.51
N VAL A 14 -20.23 -26.91 31.48
CA VAL A 14 -19.44 -25.66 31.39
C VAL A 14 -18.30 -25.79 30.37
N LEU A 15 -17.71 -26.97 30.17
CA LEU A 15 -16.71 -27.18 29.11
C LEU A 15 -17.30 -27.23 27.70
N LEU A 16 -18.57 -27.65 27.55
CA LEU A 16 -19.24 -27.67 26.24
C LEU A 16 -19.71 -26.29 25.77
N LEU A 17 -19.79 -25.30 26.66
CA LEU A 17 -20.17 -23.91 26.32
C LEU A 17 -18.99 -23.02 25.93
N ALA A 18 -17.74 -23.48 26.08
CA ALA A 18 -16.54 -22.70 25.74
C ALA A 18 -16.08 -22.87 24.26
N GLY A 19 -16.77 -23.69 23.47
CA GLY A 19 -16.30 -24.17 22.16
C GLY A 19 -16.80 -23.41 20.92
N SER A 20 -17.24 -22.15 21.03
CA SER A 20 -17.71 -21.40 19.85
C SER A 20 -17.27 -19.96 19.86
N ALA A 21 -15.95 -19.74 19.92
CA ALA A 21 -15.37 -18.56 19.29
C ALA A 21 -15.55 -18.72 17.77
N PHE A 22 -16.72 -18.32 17.26
CA PHE A 22 -16.89 -18.06 15.83
C PHE A 22 -15.83 -17.02 15.46
N GLY A 23 -14.78 -17.47 14.78
CA GLY A 23 -13.85 -16.58 14.11
C GLY A 23 -14.68 -15.68 13.20
N GLN A 24 -14.69 -14.38 13.48
CA GLN A 24 -15.29 -13.42 12.58
C GLN A 24 -14.57 -13.58 11.24
N GLU A 25 -15.26 -14.20 10.28
CA GLU A 25 -14.84 -14.25 8.89
C GLU A 25 -14.62 -12.81 8.47
N LYS A 26 -13.34 -12.44 8.35
CA LYS A 26 -12.90 -11.07 8.10
C LYS A 26 -13.30 -10.77 6.66
N LYS A 27 -14.55 -10.34 6.47
CA LYS A 27 -15.17 -10.06 5.17
C LYS A 27 -14.22 -9.21 4.36
N GLU A 28 -13.56 -9.84 3.39
CA GLU A 28 -12.54 -9.18 2.61
C GLU A 28 -13.20 -8.03 1.83
N PRO A 29 -12.58 -6.84 1.77
CA PRO A 29 -13.16 -5.71 1.05
C PRO A 29 -13.51 -6.12 -0.39
N PRO A 30 -14.63 -5.64 -0.94
CA PRO A 30 -15.02 -6.00 -2.29
C PRO A 30 -13.91 -5.63 -3.29
N PRO A 31 -13.63 -6.49 -4.30
CA PRO A 31 -12.59 -6.22 -5.27
C PRO A 31 -12.82 -4.90 -6.00
N ARG A 32 -11.75 -4.12 -6.14
CA ARG A 32 -11.77 -2.78 -6.72
C ARG A 32 -11.79 -2.82 -8.24
N ASP A 33 -12.56 -1.93 -8.85
CA ASP A 33 -12.53 -1.72 -10.29
C ASP A 33 -11.15 -1.24 -10.75
N ALA A 34 -10.60 -1.96 -11.73
CA ALA A 34 -9.36 -1.60 -12.41
C ALA A 34 -9.52 -1.84 -13.91
N ARG A 35 -8.93 -0.95 -14.70
CA ARG A 35 -8.92 -1.08 -16.16
C ARG A 35 -7.58 -1.64 -16.62
N TYR A 36 -7.63 -2.80 -17.26
CA TYR A 36 -6.46 -3.44 -17.86
C TYR A 36 -6.47 -3.24 -19.37
N THR A 37 -5.35 -2.76 -19.90
CA THR A 37 -5.21 -2.49 -21.33
C THR A 37 -3.85 -2.88 -21.86
N TRP A 38 -3.82 -3.51 -23.03
CA TRP A 38 -2.60 -3.65 -23.83
C TRP A 38 -2.18 -2.31 -24.43
N ASN A 39 -0.90 -2.16 -24.74
CA ASN A 39 -0.46 -1.18 -25.73
C ASN A 39 -0.91 -1.61 -27.15
N PRO A 40 -0.93 -0.70 -28.14
CA PRO A 40 -1.31 -1.06 -29.51
C PRO A 40 -0.48 -2.20 -30.11
N ALA A 41 0.81 -2.29 -29.76
CA ALA A 41 1.72 -3.36 -30.21
C ALA A 41 1.56 -4.69 -29.44
N ARG A 42 0.68 -4.77 -28.44
CA ARG A 42 0.43 -5.96 -27.60
C ARG A 42 1.69 -6.55 -26.95
N SER A 43 2.63 -5.69 -26.58
CA SER A 43 3.88 -6.04 -25.90
C SER A 43 3.87 -5.68 -24.41
N LEU A 44 3.11 -4.67 -24.00
CA LEU A 44 3.01 -4.22 -22.60
C LEU A 44 1.57 -4.18 -22.15
N VAL A 45 1.33 -4.60 -20.90
CA VAL A 45 0.06 -4.48 -20.21
C VAL A 45 0.11 -3.30 -19.25
N TYR A 46 -0.95 -2.50 -19.24
CA TYR A 46 -1.13 -1.38 -18.34
C TYR A 46 -2.35 -1.58 -17.44
N VAL A 47 -2.26 -1.07 -16.22
CA VAL A 47 -3.40 -0.91 -15.32
C VAL A 47 -3.74 0.56 -15.11
N SER A 48 -5.03 0.86 -14.98
CA SER A 48 -5.51 2.11 -14.37
C SER A 48 -6.45 1.82 -13.22
N VAL A 49 -6.12 2.33 -12.03
CA VAL A 49 -6.88 2.09 -10.79
C VAL A 49 -6.84 3.32 -9.89
N SER A 50 -7.98 3.62 -9.25
CA SER A 50 -8.12 4.73 -8.32
C SER A 50 -7.90 4.27 -6.88
N TYR A 51 -7.25 5.10 -6.07
CA TYR A 51 -7.05 4.89 -4.64
C TYR A 51 -7.19 6.17 -3.83
N ARG A 52 -8.15 7.02 -4.23
CA ARG A 52 -8.47 8.30 -3.60
C ARG A 52 -8.84 8.21 -2.13
N ASP A 53 -9.43 7.11 -1.72
CA ASP A 53 -9.81 6.80 -0.33
C ASP A 53 -8.61 6.59 0.61
N VAL A 54 -7.39 6.44 0.07
CA VAL A 54 -6.19 6.50 0.91
C VAL A 54 -5.96 7.91 1.46
N VAL A 55 -6.51 8.96 0.83
CA VAL A 55 -6.38 10.35 1.29
C VAL A 55 -7.62 10.75 2.08
N ASP A 56 -7.52 10.67 3.40
CA ASP A 56 -8.57 11.12 4.31
C ASP A 56 -8.54 12.64 4.55
N ALA A 57 -9.44 13.12 5.41
CA ALA A 57 -9.54 14.53 5.76
C ALA A 57 -8.26 15.07 6.42
N SER A 58 -7.52 14.23 7.16
CA SER A 58 -6.28 14.64 7.83
C SER A 58 -5.15 14.87 6.82
N ILE A 59 -4.98 13.96 5.86
CA ILE A 59 -4.01 14.09 4.78
C ILE A 59 -4.38 15.26 3.86
N ARG A 60 -5.67 15.42 3.56
CA ARG A 60 -6.16 16.58 2.80
C ARG A 60 -5.81 17.91 3.49
N LYS A 61 -5.97 17.98 4.82
CA LYS A 61 -5.61 19.15 5.63
C LYS A 61 -4.09 19.39 5.69
N LYS A 62 -3.28 18.33 5.66
CA LYS A 62 -1.81 18.45 5.56
C LYS A 62 -1.39 19.02 4.21
N LEU A 63 -1.96 18.50 3.13
CA LEU A 63 -1.75 19.00 1.77
C LEU A 63 -2.19 20.47 1.65
N SER A 64 -3.34 20.85 2.21
CA SER A 64 -3.79 22.25 2.18
C SER A 64 -2.90 23.21 2.98
N ARG A 65 -2.08 22.68 3.90
CA ARG A 65 -1.07 23.44 4.66
C ARG A 65 0.32 23.43 3.99
N GLY A 66 0.42 22.85 2.80
CA GLY A 66 1.68 22.74 2.06
C GLY A 66 2.67 21.72 2.63
N LEU A 67 2.23 20.83 3.53
CA LEU A 67 3.14 19.83 4.11
C LEU A 67 3.55 18.79 3.06
N PRO A 68 4.87 18.53 2.91
CA PRO A 68 5.35 17.51 1.99
C PRO A 68 4.67 16.16 2.25
N THR A 69 4.19 15.52 1.19
CA THR A 69 3.48 14.25 1.27
C THR A 69 3.96 13.32 0.18
N THR A 70 4.24 12.07 0.54
CA THR A 70 4.60 11.01 -0.40
C THR A 70 3.51 9.95 -0.42
N ILE A 71 3.03 9.55 -1.60
CA ILE A 71 2.07 8.46 -1.77
C ILE A 71 2.75 7.38 -2.60
N VAL A 72 2.87 6.17 -2.05
CA VAL A 72 3.47 5.02 -2.73
C VAL A 72 2.39 3.99 -2.98
N PHE A 73 2.18 3.65 -4.24
CA PHE A 73 1.41 2.50 -4.68
C PHE A 73 2.38 1.37 -5.02
N THR A 74 2.15 0.18 -4.49
CA THR A 74 2.84 -1.06 -4.88
C THR A 74 1.80 -2.11 -5.24
N GLY A 75 1.96 -2.77 -6.37
CA GLY A 75 1.07 -3.83 -6.82
C GLY A 75 1.84 -5.10 -7.17
N THR A 76 1.39 -6.24 -6.66
CA THR A 76 1.82 -7.55 -7.11
C THR A 76 0.76 -8.12 -8.05
N VAL A 77 1.18 -8.52 -9.24
CA VAL A 77 0.30 -8.97 -10.32
C VAL A 77 0.24 -10.48 -10.33
N TYR A 78 -0.97 -11.00 -10.47
CA TYR A 78 -1.25 -12.42 -10.56
C TYR A 78 -2.06 -12.70 -11.81
N ARG A 79 -1.88 -13.91 -12.35
CA ARG A 79 -2.80 -14.45 -13.36
C ARG A 79 -3.88 -15.25 -12.65
N ALA A 80 -5.07 -15.32 -13.23
CA ALA A 80 -6.17 -16.10 -12.66
C ALA A 80 -5.93 -17.62 -12.70
N ASP A 81 -5.02 -18.07 -13.56
CA ASP A 81 -4.69 -19.48 -13.79
C ASP A 81 -3.50 -19.99 -12.95
N SER A 82 -2.85 -19.12 -12.17
CA SER A 82 -1.65 -19.45 -11.41
C SER A 82 -1.62 -18.70 -10.07
N PRO A 83 -1.26 -19.39 -8.96
CA PRO A 83 -1.10 -18.74 -7.66
C PRO A 83 0.19 -17.91 -7.57
N ASP A 84 1.11 -18.05 -8.52
CA ASP A 84 2.42 -17.43 -8.47
C ASP A 84 2.36 -15.97 -8.99
N PRO A 85 3.07 -15.04 -8.33
CA PRO A 85 3.14 -13.67 -8.80
C PRO A 85 3.93 -13.60 -10.12
N VAL A 86 3.35 -12.98 -11.15
CA VAL A 86 3.99 -12.86 -12.47
C VAL A 86 4.89 -11.63 -12.58
N SER A 87 4.58 -10.58 -11.82
CA SER A 87 5.33 -9.32 -11.84
C SER A 87 4.94 -8.42 -10.66
N THR A 88 5.75 -7.40 -10.42
CA THR A 88 5.47 -6.32 -9.47
C THR A 88 5.57 -4.97 -10.16
N THR A 89 4.80 -4.00 -9.68
CA THR A 89 4.82 -2.62 -10.18
C THR A 89 4.71 -1.64 -9.04
N ALA A 90 5.17 -0.41 -9.25
CA ALA A 90 5.13 0.64 -8.25
C ALA A 90 4.91 2.01 -8.88
N GLN A 91 4.31 2.92 -8.12
CA GLN A 91 4.22 4.33 -8.42
C GLN A 91 4.47 5.12 -7.14
N THR A 92 5.46 6.01 -7.19
CA THR A 92 5.71 6.96 -6.10
C THR A 92 5.28 8.34 -6.55
N CYS A 93 4.43 9.01 -5.78
CA CYS A 93 4.06 10.42 -5.97
C CYS A 93 4.63 11.24 -4.82
N LYS A 94 5.59 12.12 -5.10
CA LYS A 94 6.08 13.10 -4.14
C LYS A 94 5.41 14.44 -4.40
N ILE A 95 4.89 15.05 -3.34
CA ILE A 95 4.15 16.29 -3.38
C ILE A 95 4.89 17.29 -2.49
N THR A 96 5.23 18.44 -3.05
CA THR A 96 5.91 19.53 -2.33
C THR A 96 5.23 20.83 -2.68
N TRP A 97 5.00 21.69 -1.69
CA TRP A 97 4.51 23.04 -1.93
C TRP A 97 5.67 23.97 -2.32
N HIS A 98 5.52 24.68 -3.43
CA HIS A 98 6.45 25.72 -3.84
C HIS A 98 5.92 27.05 -3.31
N VAL A 99 6.65 27.64 -2.35
CA VAL A 99 6.16 28.80 -1.59
C VAL A 99 6.04 30.05 -2.46
N TRP A 100 6.94 30.23 -3.42
CA TRP A 100 7.00 31.44 -4.26
C TRP A 100 5.96 31.47 -5.37
N ASP A 101 5.77 30.33 -6.03
CA ASP A 101 4.82 30.21 -7.14
C ASP A 101 3.42 29.79 -6.66
N GLU A 102 3.28 29.51 -5.36
CA GLU A 102 2.04 29.05 -4.73
C GLU A 102 1.40 27.84 -5.45
N VAL A 103 2.24 26.88 -5.86
CA VAL A 103 1.80 25.65 -6.52
C VAL A 103 2.34 24.39 -5.84
N TYR A 104 1.63 23.29 -6.00
CA TYR A 104 2.13 21.97 -5.68
C TYR A 104 2.99 21.43 -6.82
N LEU A 105 4.26 21.18 -6.52
CA LEU A 105 5.14 20.37 -7.37
C LEU A 105 4.84 18.89 -7.10
N VAL A 106 4.52 18.18 -8.17
CA VAL A 106 4.18 16.75 -8.16
C VAL A 106 5.18 16.01 -9.02
N GLU A 107 5.98 15.17 -8.39
CA GLU A 107 6.91 14.24 -9.04
C GLU A 107 6.33 12.83 -8.97
N ILE A 108 6.14 12.20 -10.13
CA ILE A 108 5.63 10.82 -10.24
C ILE A 108 6.71 9.95 -10.85
N THR A 109 7.19 8.98 -10.06
CA THR A 109 8.19 7.99 -10.48
C THR A 109 7.53 6.63 -10.67
N ARG A 110 7.77 6.00 -11.81
CA ARG A 110 7.19 4.72 -12.23
C ARG A 110 8.24 3.89 -13.00
N PRO A 111 8.00 2.58 -13.21
CA PRO A 111 8.76 1.81 -14.19
C PRO A 111 8.73 2.52 -15.55
N GLY A 112 9.91 2.80 -16.11
CA GLY A 112 10.07 3.46 -17.40
C GLY A 112 10.22 4.99 -17.35
N GLY A 113 10.13 5.64 -16.19
CA GLY A 113 10.52 7.04 -16.05
C GLY A 113 9.87 7.81 -14.90
N SER A 114 10.34 9.04 -14.72
CA SER A 114 9.74 10.04 -13.85
C SER A 114 9.11 11.15 -14.67
N ARG A 115 8.07 11.77 -14.11
CA ARG A 115 7.44 12.96 -14.68
C ARG A 115 7.16 13.97 -13.57
N SER A 116 7.46 15.22 -13.84
CA SER A 116 7.15 16.33 -12.94
C SER A 116 6.05 17.19 -13.51
N SER A 117 5.17 17.71 -12.67
CA SER A 117 4.08 18.60 -13.06
C SER A 117 3.66 19.49 -11.90
N ALA A 118 3.09 20.64 -12.19
CA ALA A 118 2.51 21.54 -11.19
C ALA A 118 0.98 21.34 -11.06
N ALA A 119 0.47 21.56 -9.85
CA ALA A 119 -0.97 21.64 -9.56
C ALA A 119 -1.24 22.87 -8.71
N ILE A 120 -2.28 23.64 -9.04
CA ILE A 120 -2.68 24.83 -8.26
C ILE A 120 -3.56 24.42 -7.06
N THR A 121 -4.28 23.29 -7.16
CA THR A 121 -5.23 22.86 -6.13
C THR A 121 -4.92 21.45 -5.62
N VAL A 122 -5.32 21.17 -4.38
CA VAL A 122 -5.23 19.84 -3.77
C VAL A 122 -5.97 18.80 -4.62
N ASP A 123 -7.14 19.12 -5.19
CA ASP A 123 -7.84 18.18 -6.06
C ASP A 123 -7.08 17.90 -7.37
N GLY A 124 -6.34 18.91 -7.87
CA GLY A 124 -5.38 18.75 -8.96
C GLY A 124 -4.24 17.80 -8.60
N VAL A 125 -3.76 17.83 -7.36
CA VAL A 125 -2.77 16.86 -6.84
C VAL A 125 -3.38 15.46 -6.79
N LEU A 126 -4.57 15.31 -6.21
CA LEU A 126 -5.23 14.01 -6.05
C LEU A 126 -5.58 13.35 -7.39
N ARG A 127 -5.96 14.14 -8.41
CA ARG A 127 -6.13 13.64 -9.79
C ARG A 127 -4.86 13.04 -10.41
N ARG A 128 -3.68 13.40 -9.91
CA ARG A 128 -2.39 12.91 -10.42
C ARG A 128 -1.79 11.82 -9.53
N CYS A 129 -1.88 11.96 -8.21
CA CYS A 129 -1.24 11.10 -7.24
C CYS A 129 -2.11 9.95 -6.73
N ALA A 130 -3.42 10.16 -6.60
CA ALA A 130 -4.34 9.20 -5.98
C ALA A 130 -4.99 8.23 -6.98
N GLU A 131 -4.38 8.14 -8.18
CA GLU A 131 -4.73 7.21 -9.24
C GLU A 131 -3.45 6.72 -9.91
N ALA A 132 -3.35 5.41 -10.14
CA ALA A 132 -2.39 4.86 -11.09
C ALA A 132 -3.04 4.94 -12.46
N ARG A 133 -2.45 5.69 -13.40
CA ARG A 133 -2.96 5.84 -14.77
C ARG A 133 -1.95 5.27 -15.74
N ARG A 134 -2.40 4.26 -16.51
CA ARG A 134 -1.59 3.50 -17.47
C ARG A 134 -0.24 3.09 -16.87
N LEU A 135 -0.26 2.51 -15.67
CA LEU A 135 0.94 1.99 -15.02
C LEU A 135 1.30 0.65 -15.64
N VAL A 136 2.56 0.44 -16.01
CA VAL A 136 3.03 -0.83 -16.60
C VAL A 136 2.92 -1.91 -15.54
N ILE A 137 2.30 -3.03 -15.88
CA ILE A 137 2.17 -4.17 -14.97
C ILE A 137 2.87 -5.42 -15.48
N GLY A 138 3.25 -5.50 -16.74
CA GLY A 138 4.00 -6.65 -17.25
C GLY A 138 4.16 -6.64 -18.76
N THR A 139 4.96 -7.58 -19.25
CA THR A 139 5.19 -7.83 -20.68
C THR A 139 4.29 -8.95 -21.19
N ARG A 140 4.27 -9.15 -22.51
CA ARG A 140 3.59 -10.28 -23.16
C ARG A 140 4.08 -11.64 -22.69
N ASP A 141 5.36 -11.77 -22.36
CA ASP A 141 5.95 -13.05 -21.92
C ASP A 141 5.48 -13.42 -20.52
N GLN A 142 5.26 -12.42 -19.66
CA GLN A 142 4.75 -12.61 -18.29
C GLN A 142 3.23 -12.81 -18.26
N ILE A 143 2.50 -12.10 -19.13
CA ILE A 143 1.05 -12.12 -19.20
C ILE A 143 0.65 -12.47 -20.63
N PRO A 144 0.41 -13.76 -20.93
CA PRO A 144 -0.02 -14.17 -22.27
C PRO A 144 -1.30 -13.45 -22.70
N PHE A 145 -1.47 -13.28 -24.02
CA PHE A 145 -2.67 -12.65 -24.55
C PHE A 145 -3.92 -13.50 -24.22
N GLY A 146 -4.96 -12.87 -23.68
CA GLY A 146 -6.17 -13.55 -23.23
C GLY A 146 -6.15 -14.02 -21.77
N SER A 147 -4.99 -13.97 -21.10
CA SER A 147 -4.91 -14.31 -19.67
C SER A 147 -5.61 -13.26 -18.82
N ALA A 148 -6.52 -13.72 -17.95
CA ALA A 148 -7.13 -12.87 -16.94
C ALA A 148 -6.13 -12.57 -15.82
N VAL A 149 -6.10 -11.32 -15.36
CA VAL A 149 -5.17 -10.85 -14.34
C VAL A 149 -5.90 -10.08 -13.24
N TYR A 150 -5.28 -10.05 -12.06
CA TYR A 150 -5.68 -9.20 -10.95
C TYR A 150 -4.43 -8.72 -10.19
N ILE A 151 -4.60 -7.73 -9.31
CA ILE A 151 -3.51 -7.11 -8.56
C ILE A 151 -3.87 -7.09 -7.08
N HIS A 152 -2.95 -7.56 -6.24
CA HIS A 152 -2.92 -7.23 -4.82
C HIS A 152 -2.13 -5.94 -4.64
N ALA A 153 -2.83 -4.87 -4.27
CA ALA A 153 -2.25 -3.54 -4.14
C ALA A 153 -2.12 -3.12 -2.67
N LYS A 154 -1.02 -2.44 -2.37
CA LYS A 154 -0.78 -1.72 -1.12
C LYS A 154 -0.47 -0.28 -1.45
N VAL A 155 -1.19 0.65 -0.83
CA VAL A 155 -0.97 2.09 -0.96
C VAL A 155 -0.62 2.65 0.40
N GLN A 156 0.51 3.36 0.47
CA GLN A 156 1.03 3.94 1.70
C GLN A 156 1.21 5.44 1.54
N VAL A 157 0.80 6.19 2.56
CA VAL A 157 1.01 7.64 2.65
C VAL A 157 2.10 7.89 3.67
N ASN A 158 3.09 8.69 3.28
CA ASN A 158 4.31 8.97 4.04
C ASN A 158 4.91 7.68 4.64
N PRO A 159 5.23 6.66 3.81
CA PRO A 159 5.90 5.47 4.32
C PRO A 159 7.24 5.85 4.91
N VAL A 160 7.61 5.21 6.01
CA VAL A 160 8.93 5.41 6.60
C VAL A 160 9.95 4.73 5.70
N SER A 161 10.99 5.44 5.27
CA SER A 161 11.95 4.84 4.34
C SER A 161 12.69 3.68 5.03
N PRO A 162 12.84 2.52 4.37
CA PRO A 162 13.57 1.39 4.94
C PRO A 162 15.01 1.77 5.30
N GLU A 163 15.61 2.66 4.54
CA GLU A 163 16.95 3.21 4.78
C GLU A 163 17.01 4.06 6.05
N VAL A 164 15.99 4.89 6.31
CA VAL A 164 15.90 5.66 7.55
C VAL A 164 15.67 4.73 8.72
N LEU A 165 14.82 3.70 8.59
CA LEU A 165 14.68 2.67 9.61
C LEU A 165 15.98 1.91 9.85
N GLN A 166 16.76 1.58 8.81
CA GLN A 166 18.06 0.94 8.95
C GLN A 166 19.10 1.87 9.59
N LYS A 167 19.10 3.17 9.27
CA LYS A 167 19.96 4.17 9.92
C LYS A 167 19.59 4.36 11.40
N ILE A 168 18.30 4.45 11.71
CA ILE A 168 17.79 4.54 13.08
C ILE A 168 18.13 3.26 13.85
N LYS A 169 17.86 2.07 13.28
CA LYS A 169 18.28 0.78 13.85
C LYS A 169 19.79 0.79 14.11
N ARG A 170 20.62 1.14 13.11
CA ARG A 170 22.09 1.22 13.27
C ARG A 170 22.54 2.21 14.34
N TRP A 171 21.83 3.31 14.56
CA TRP A 171 22.14 4.29 15.60
C TRP A 171 21.72 3.80 17.00
N VAL A 172 20.53 3.22 17.13
CA VAL A 172 20.02 2.62 18.37
C VAL A 172 20.81 1.36 18.76
N SER A 173 21.24 0.57 17.77
CA SER A 173 21.99 -0.68 17.98
C SER A 173 23.49 -0.47 18.21
N ARG A 174 24.02 0.76 18.12
CA ARG A 174 25.43 1.01 18.47
C ARG A 174 25.52 1.13 19.99
N PRO A 175 26.12 0.15 20.71
CA PRO A 175 26.57 0.43 22.06
C PRO A 175 27.67 1.47 21.93
N THR A 176 27.61 2.55 22.69
CA THR A 176 28.74 3.45 22.89
C THR A 176 29.86 2.66 23.57
N GLY A 177 30.69 2.01 22.75
CA GLY A 177 31.86 1.29 23.20
C GLY A 177 33.09 2.18 23.12
N THR A 178 33.36 2.93 24.20
CA THR A 178 34.67 2.97 24.89
C THR A 178 34.56 3.89 26.11
N GLY A 179 34.54 3.30 27.31
CA GLY A 179 34.67 4.00 28.61
C GLY A 179 33.44 3.88 29.51
N THR A 180 33.46 2.90 30.42
CA THR A 180 32.59 2.79 31.61
C THR A 180 31.09 3.03 31.39
N ALA A 181 30.35 1.98 31.03
CA ALA A 181 28.89 2.02 31.00
C ALA A 181 28.32 2.35 32.38
N ALA A 182 27.67 3.52 32.51
CA ALA A 182 26.86 3.84 33.67
C ALA A 182 25.56 3.00 33.63
N PRO A 183 24.99 2.60 34.78
CA PRO A 183 23.76 1.79 34.85
C PRO A 183 22.53 2.38 34.12
N GLY A 184 22.57 3.67 33.75
CA GLY A 184 21.50 4.37 33.04
C GLY A 184 21.41 4.05 31.54
N ASP A 185 22.51 3.74 30.85
CA ASP A 185 22.53 3.63 29.38
C ASP A 185 21.83 2.37 28.85
N ALA A 186 21.83 1.29 29.65
CA ALA A 186 21.11 0.05 29.33
C ALA A 186 19.58 0.21 29.44
N LEU A 187 19.10 1.13 30.29
CA LEU A 187 17.67 1.38 30.50
C LEU A 187 17.05 2.24 29.39
N PHE A 188 17.80 3.20 28.83
CA PHE A 188 17.36 4.01 27.68
C PHE A 188 17.29 3.20 26.38
N SER A 189 18.16 2.20 26.20
CA SER A 189 18.14 1.27 25.05
C SER A 189 16.91 0.36 25.05
N THR A 190 16.45 -0.06 26.23
CA THR A 190 15.25 -0.91 26.38
C THR A 190 13.96 -0.14 26.10
N PHE A 191 13.87 1.14 26.53
CA PHE A 191 12.72 1.99 26.25
C PHE A 191 12.63 2.42 24.78
N THR A 192 13.74 2.81 24.15
CA THR A 192 13.76 3.19 22.72
C THR A 192 13.50 2.02 21.76
N GLY A 193 13.92 0.80 22.13
CA GLY A 193 13.59 -0.41 21.37
C GLY A 193 12.08 -0.70 21.29
N LEU A 194 11.33 -0.41 22.36
CA LEU A 194 9.88 -0.63 22.44
C LEU A 194 9.07 0.43 21.65
N PHE A 195 9.62 1.64 21.51
CA PHE A 195 9.07 2.67 20.61
C PHE A 195 9.39 2.38 19.13
N LEU A 196 10.56 1.81 18.80
CA LEU A 196 10.92 1.44 17.43
C LEU A 196 10.03 0.32 16.86
N GLN A 197 9.58 -0.62 17.69
CA GLN A 197 8.60 -1.64 17.30
C GLN A 197 7.23 -1.05 16.94
N ARG A 198 6.96 0.21 17.33
CA ARG A 198 5.70 0.93 17.07
C ARG A 198 5.83 2.09 16.10
N ILE A 199 7.00 2.35 15.52
CA ILE A 199 7.13 3.32 14.41
C ILE A 199 6.39 2.71 13.23
N GLY A 200 5.16 3.18 13.02
CA GLY A 200 4.25 2.65 12.00
C GLY A 200 4.87 2.67 10.61
N ASP A 201 4.56 1.63 9.82
CA ASP A 201 5.09 1.44 8.47
C ASP A 201 4.75 2.61 7.52
N ALA A 202 3.65 3.33 7.79
CA ALA A 202 3.19 4.50 7.05
C ALA A 202 2.21 5.33 7.91
N GLU A 203 2.03 6.61 7.59
CA GLU A 203 0.99 7.45 8.19
C GLU A 203 -0.42 6.90 7.94
N ARG A 204 -0.62 6.34 6.75
CA ARG A 204 -1.86 5.65 6.37
C ARG A 204 -1.56 4.56 5.37
N GLU A 205 -2.31 3.47 5.46
CA GLU A 205 -2.19 2.33 4.56
C GLU A 205 -3.56 1.88 4.07
N LEU A 206 -3.63 1.53 2.78
CA LEU A 206 -4.79 0.94 2.14
C LEU A 206 -4.33 -0.30 1.37
N LYS A 207 -4.90 -1.47 1.71
CA LYS A 207 -4.73 -2.71 0.94
C LYS A 207 -6.03 -3.02 0.21
N PHE A 208 -5.92 -3.41 -1.05
CA PHE A 208 -7.07 -3.89 -1.81
C PHE A 208 -6.65 -4.87 -2.90
N THR A 209 -7.60 -5.70 -3.30
CA THR A 209 -7.48 -6.57 -4.46
C THR A 209 -8.35 -5.98 -5.57
N THR A 210 -7.88 -6.01 -6.81
CA THR A 210 -8.68 -5.58 -7.96
C THR A 210 -9.57 -6.71 -8.48
N LYS A 211 -10.61 -6.36 -9.24
CA LYS A 211 -11.40 -7.35 -9.99
C LYS A 211 -10.53 -8.04 -11.03
N THR A 212 -10.69 -9.35 -11.13
CA THR A 212 -10.08 -10.16 -12.19
C THR A 212 -10.67 -9.79 -13.53
N ALA A 213 -9.82 -9.49 -14.51
CA ALA A 213 -10.26 -9.14 -15.85
C ALA A 213 -9.20 -9.47 -16.91
N VAL A 214 -9.65 -9.73 -18.14
CA VAL A 214 -8.78 -9.91 -19.29
C VAL A 214 -8.38 -8.53 -19.83
N PRO A 215 -7.07 -8.22 -20.02
CA PRO A 215 -6.65 -6.94 -20.58
C PRO A 215 -7.19 -6.72 -21.99
N SER A 216 -7.84 -5.58 -22.20
CA SER A 216 -8.41 -5.20 -23.50
C SER A 216 -7.40 -4.48 -24.38
N VAL A 217 -7.55 -4.54 -25.70
CA VAL A 217 -6.78 -3.66 -26.61
C VAL A 217 -7.54 -2.34 -26.74
N PRO A 218 -6.92 -1.17 -26.47
CA PRO A 218 -7.61 0.11 -26.63
C PRO A 218 -8.02 0.29 -28.10
N PRO A 219 -9.22 0.85 -28.36
CA PRO A 219 -9.66 1.12 -29.72
C PRO A 219 -8.70 2.11 -30.40
N PRO A 220 -8.53 2.02 -31.73
CA PRO A 220 -7.72 2.98 -32.46
C PRO A 220 -8.25 4.40 -32.24
N PRO A 221 -7.37 5.43 -32.19
CA PRO A 221 -7.82 6.80 -32.04
C PRO A 221 -8.79 7.13 -33.18
N LYS A 222 -9.97 7.66 -32.84
CA LYS A 222 -10.90 8.19 -33.85
C LYS A 222 -10.16 9.30 -34.59
N LYS A 223 -9.99 9.16 -35.92
CA LYS A 223 -9.54 10.28 -36.76
C LYS A 223 -10.63 11.34 -36.67
N ASP A 224 -10.33 12.46 -36.02
CA ASP A 224 -11.20 13.63 -36.08
C ASP A 224 -11.32 14.02 -37.55
N LYS A 225 -12.53 13.89 -38.10
CA LYS A 225 -12.84 14.44 -39.42
C LYS A 225 -12.76 15.96 -39.26
N LYS A 226 -11.67 16.53 -39.76
CA LYS A 226 -11.51 17.97 -39.91
C LYS A 226 -12.28 18.44 -41.12
#